data_AF-A0A916SDD9-F1
#
_entry.id   AF-A0A916SDD9-F1
#
_cell.length_a   1.000
_cell.length_b   1.000
_cell.length_c   1.000
_cell.angle_alpha   90.00
_cell.angle_beta   90.00
_cell.angle_gamma   90.00
#
_symmetry.space_group_name_H-M   'P 1'
#
loop_
_entity.id
_entity.type
_entity.pdbx_description
1 polymer ?
#
loop_
_entity_poly.entity_id
_entity_poly.type
_entity_poly.pdbx_seq_one_letter_code
_entity_poly.pdbx_strand_id
1 'polypeptide(L)'
;MSTTDVRPSSIEGIKRLAKAISKRDKIKHSQALDQASKASGFANFTHARRSLIERTTGVKNPEYAIYISTYWRDGKTRASGRETIRMIISKPLDELIKPAQYRHAHKLGRFRRYASDHVVADYRPDSADVALAQSCGAARVLQFLDATGLRPSNARVEPRGRHNARLPGHDHGSVWYDPIAKHHVAADEPYAASVRSKKAEREAWAREHNWSVVQPSWKGMYYPEGGSELYLVADASKGYSLEGVVDALQKTAPPIVPDNCDRVVFDSRVTFETPGEQADAASKLKKAAERKTAAPRGPSNSVGYRLVLGGHQHRPKATMPVELHAEVGGLLKNVLVKTRERAGVYRRIDSVRSELDDWVQCEHDRKSLSDAVFFDLYYHEEDGARTSKGTPTPERHIESLERARKILTDHYPDCAPLRSVTKKIGMAIGSLQAML
;
A
#
# COMPACT_ATOMS: atom_id res chain seq x y z
N MET A 1 -4.13 23.91 -54.47
CA MET A 1 -5.09 23.07 -53.73
C MET A 1 -4.62 22.95 -52.29
N SER A 2 -5.42 23.39 -51.32
CA SER A 2 -5.02 23.54 -49.91
C SER A 2 -5.02 22.20 -49.18
N THR A 3 -3.90 21.82 -48.57
CA THR A 3 -3.69 20.58 -47.79
C THR A 3 -4.37 20.59 -46.41
N THR A 4 -5.38 21.45 -46.19
CA THR A 4 -6.01 21.66 -44.88
C THR A 4 -7.19 20.74 -44.57
N ASP A 5 -7.66 19.93 -45.52
CA ASP A 5 -8.82 19.04 -45.32
C ASP A 5 -8.49 17.56 -45.08
N VAL A 6 -7.20 17.20 -45.00
CA VAL A 6 -6.82 15.82 -44.73
C VAL A 6 -6.85 15.56 -43.23
N ARG A 7 -7.86 14.82 -42.75
CA ARG A 7 -7.94 14.30 -41.37
C ARG A 7 -6.81 13.28 -41.13
N PRO A 8 -5.80 13.58 -40.31
CA PRO A 8 -4.70 12.66 -40.07
C PRO A 8 -5.16 11.41 -39.33
N SER A 9 -4.89 10.22 -39.90
CA SER A 9 -5.18 8.92 -39.30
C SER A 9 -3.99 8.27 -38.57
N SER A 10 -2.88 9.00 -38.38
CA SER A 10 -1.66 8.51 -37.73
C SER A 10 -1.05 9.56 -36.79
N ILE A 11 -0.27 9.10 -35.79
CA ILE A 11 0.40 9.98 -34.82
C ILE A 11 1.39 10.92 -35.52
N GLU A 12 2.11 10.40 -36.52
CA GLU A 12 2.97 11.16 -37.43
C GLU A 12 2.19 12.29 -38.12
N GLY A 13 1.00 11.98 -38.65
CA GLY A 13 0.11 12.95 -39.29
C GLY A 13 -0.37 14.04 -38.33
N ILE A 14 -0.76 13.67 -37.11
CA ILE A 14 -1.18 14.63 -36.07
C ILE A 14 -0.02 15.56 -35.68
N LYS A 15 1.21 15.04 -35.55
CA LYS A 15 2.39 15.87 -35.26
C LYS A 15 2.70 16.86 -36.39
N ARG A 16 2.56 16.46 -37.66
CA ARG A 16 2.74 17.36 -38.82
C ARG A 16 1.68 18.45 -38.84
N LEU A 17 0.41 18.11 -38.61
CA LEU A 17 -0.68 19.07 -38.53
C LEU A 17 -0.48 20.05 -37.37
N ALA A 18 -0.07 19.57 -36.20
CA ALA A 18 0.25 20.40 -35.04
C ALA A 18 1.41 21.38 -35.31
N LYS A 19 2.41 20.98 -36.11
CA LYS A 19 3.51 21.87 -36.52
C LYS A 19 3.01 23.00 -37.43
N ALA A 20 2.07 22.70 -38.34
CA ALA A 20 1.43 23.71 -39.18
C ALA A 20 0.56 24.69 -38.38
N ILE A 21 -0.25 24.16 -37.46
CA ILE A 21 -1.12 24.97 -36.57
C ILE A 21 -0.29 25.85 -35.64
N SER A 22 0.76 25.31 -35.00
CA SER A 22 1.64 26.08 -34.12
C SER A 22 2.31 27.25 -34.85
N LYS A 23 2.70 27.06 -36.13
CA LYS A 23 3.30 28.12 -36.96
C LYS A 23 2.27 29.16 -37.41
N ARG A 24 1.06 28.74 -37.79
CA ARG A 24 0.00 29.63 -38.26
C ARG A 24 -0.57 30.49 -37.12
N ASP A 25 -0.85 29.86 -35.98
CA ASP A 25 -1.63 30.46 -34.90
C ASP A 25 -0.73 30.97 -33.75
N LYS A 26 0.61 30.85 -33.89
CA LYS A 26 1.62 31.28 -32.90
C LYS A 26 1.38 30.75 -31.48
N ILE A 27 0.81 29.55 -31.37
CA ILE A 27 0.53 28.88 -30.09
C ILE A 27 1.63 27.86 -29.73
N LYS A 28 1.73 27.51 -28.43
CA LYS A 28 2.66 26.47 -27.95
C LYS A 28 2.38 25.14 -28.63
N HIS A 29 3.44 24.40 -28.97
CA HIS A 29 3.33 23.13 -29.71
C HIS A 29 2.45 22.09 -28.99
N SER A 30 2.45 22.05 -27.66
CA SER A 30 1.56 21.17 -26.88
C SER A 30 0.08 21.48 -27.10
N GLN A 31 -0.31 22.76 -27.14
CA GLN A 31 -1.68 23.18 -27.43
C GLN A 31 -2.07 22.89 -28.88
N ALA A 32 -1.12 23.06 -29.81
CA ALA A 32 -1.33 22.72 -31.21
C ALA A 32 -1.52 21.20 -31.43
N LEU A 33 -0.86 20.35 -30.63
CA LEU A 33 -1.05 18.90 -30.66
C LEU A 33 -2.47 18.51 -30.21
N ASP A 34 -3.00 19.15 -29.17
CA ASP A 34 -4.37 18.89 -28.71
C ASP A 34 -5.41 19.39 -29.73
N GLN A 35 -5.20 20.56 -30.34
CA GLN A 35 -6.07 21.07 -31.40
C GLN A 35 -6.04 20.18 -32.66
N ALA A 36 -4.86 19.74 -33.10
CA ALA A 36 -4.71 18.79 -34.20
C ALA A 36 -5.41 17.45 -33.91
N SER A 37 -5.37 17.01 -32.66
CA SER A 37 -6.02 15.77 -32.22
C SER A 37 -7.55 15.90 -32.21
N LYS A 38 -8.08 17.05 -31.75
CA LYS A 38 -9.51 17.39 -31.83
C LYS A 38 -10.01 17.47 -33.26
N ALA A 39 -9.25 18.10 -34.17
CA ALA A 39 -9.56 18.12 -35.60
C ALA A 39 -9.59 16.72 -36.24
N SER A 40 -8.90 15.75 -35.62
CA SER A 40 -8.86 14.35 -36.05
C SER A 40 -9.90 13.47 -35.33
N GLY A 41 -10.81 14.05 -34.52
CA GLY A 41 -11.86 13.34 -33.80
C GLY A 41 -11.44 12.75 -32.44
N PHE A 42 -10.30 13.16 -31.88
CA PHE A 42 -9.82 12.70 -30.56
C PHE A 42 -9.88 13.82 -29.52
N ALA A 43 -10.15 13.49 -28.26
CA ALA A 43 -10.30 14.51 -27.20
C ALA A 43 -9.03 15.37 -26.96
N ASN A 44 -7.84 14.76 -27.07
CA ASN A 44 -6.53 15.40 -26.93
C ASN A 44 -5.42 14.51 -27.53
N PHE A 45 -4.17 14.99 -27.54
CA PHE A 45 -3.04 14.25 -28.13
C PHE A 45 -2.73 12.93 -27.42
N THR A 46 -2.97 12.86 -26.12
CA THR A 46 -2.79 11.62 -25.36
C THR A 46 -3.82 10.56 -25.78
N HIS A 47 -5.08 10.97 -25.98
CA HIS A 47 -6.16 10.12 -26.47
C HIS A 47 -5.86 9.64 -27.90
N ALA A 48 -5.48 10.55 -28.80
CA ALA A 48 -5.08 10.19 -30.16
C ALA A 48 -3.91 9.19 -30.17
N ARG A 49 -2.89 9.42 -29.32
CA ARG A 49 -1.75 8.51 -29.19
C ARG A 49 -2.16 7.12 -28.71
N ARG A 50 -3.03 7.02 -27.70
CA ARG A 50 -3.52 5.73 -27.19
C ARG A 50 -4.37 5.00 -28.24
N SER A 51 -5.40 5.65 -28.78
CA SER A 51 -6.32 5.05 -29.75
C SER A 51 -5.64 4.67 -31.07
N LEU A 52 -4.61 5.41 -31.51
CA LEU A 52 -3.87 5.09 -32.73
C LEU A 52 -2.80 4.01 -32.51
N ILE A 53 -2.20 3.93 -31.32
CA ILE A 53 -1.34 2.79 -30.96
C ILE A 53 -2.17 1.51 -30.93
N GLU A 54 -3.34 1.53 -30.29
CA GLU A 54 -4.29 0.41 -30.25
C GLU A 54 -4.70 -0.06 -31.65
N ARG A 55 -4.94 0.87 -32.59
CA ARG A 55 -5.28 0.54 -34.00
C ARG A 55 -4.09 0.01 -34.81
N THR A 56 -2.87 0.43 -34.52
CA THR A 56 -1.68 0.07 -35.32
C THR A 56 -1.10 -1.28 -34.92
N THR A 57 -1.24 -1.68 -33.66
CA THR A 57 -0.60 -2.91 -33.16
C THR A 57 -1.48 -4.16 -33.28
N GLY A 58 -2.81 -4.04 -33.45
CA GLY A 58 -3.69 -5.21 -33.52
C GLY A 58 -3.62 -6.13 -32.28
N VAL A 59 -2.94 -5.70 -31.22
CA VAL A 59 -2.79 -6.42 -29.96
C VAL A 59 -4.13 -6.24 -29.24
N LYS A 60 -4.92 -7.32 -29.17
CA LYS A 60 -6.03 -7.40 -28.21
C LYS A 60 -5.47 -6.96 -26.86
N ASN A 61 -6.08 -5.96 -26.23
CA ASN A 61 -5.70 -5.56 -24.87
C ASN A 61 -5.62 -6.84 -24.01
N PRO A 62 -4.56 -7.02 -23.22
CA PRO A 62 -4.43 -8.20 -22.39
C PRO A 62 -5.67 -8.33 -21.50
N GLU A 63 -6.37 -9.45 -21.64
CA GLU A 63 -7.55 -9.78 -20.88
C GLU A 63 -7.11 -10.47 -19.58
N TYR A 64 -7.43 -9.86 -18.45
CA TYR A 64 -7.08 -10.40 -17.13
C TYR A 64 -8.33 -11.04 -16.53
N ALA A 65 -8.28 -12.35 -16.31
CA ALA A 65 -9.32 -13.04 -15.56
C ALA A 65 -9.20 -12.71 -14.08
N ILE A 66 -10.30 -12.26 -13.48
CA ILE A 66 -10.43 -12.02 -12.05
C ILE A 66 -11.52 -12.92 -11.50
N TYR A 67 -11.27 -13.46 -10.31
CA TYR A 67 -12.19 -14.28 -9.55
C TYR A 67 -12.66 -13.49 -8.34
N ILE A 68 -13.95 -13.56 -8.07
CA ILE A 68 -14.58 -12.92 -6.91
C ILE A 68 -15.33 -13.98 -6.16
N SER A 69 -14.93 -14.22 -4.91
CA SER A 69 -15.48 -15.28 -4.08
C SER A 69 -16.14 -14.75 -2.81
N THR A 70 -17.31 -15.30 -2.49
CA THR A 70 -18.02 -15.05 -1.23
C THR A 70 -18.36 -16.38 -0.57
N TYR A 71 -17.88 -16.57 0.66
CA TYR A 71 -18.21 -17.74 1.48
C TYR A 71 -19.54 -17.52 2.18
N TRP A 72 -20.40 -18.54 2.24
CA TRP A 72 -21.68 -18.47 2.94
C TRP A 72 -21.85 -19.62 3.93
N ARG A 73 -22.69 -19.40 4.94
CA ARG A 73 -23.06 -20.42 5.91
C ARG A 73 -24.47 -20.18 6.43
N ASP A 74 -25.36 -21.10 6.14
CA ASP A 74 -26.71 -21.11 6.70
C ASP A 74 -26.67 -21.57 8.16
N GLY A 75 -27.12 -20.70 9.06
CA GLY A 75 -27.18 -21.00 10.50
C GLY A 75 -28.22 -22.06 10.87
N LYS A 76 -29.29 -22.21 10.07
CA LYS A 76 -30.40 -23.14 10.32
C LYS A 76 -30.06 -24.54 9.84
N THR A 77 -29.67 -24.68 8.57
CA THR A 77 -29.34 -25.99 7.98
C THR A 77 -27.91 -26.44 8.27
N ARG A 78 -27.06 -25.53 8.78
CA ARG A 78 -25.61 -25.69 8.92
C ARG A 78 -24.88 -25.92 7.58
N ALA A 79 -25.57 -25.76 6.45
CA ALA A 79 -24.95 -25.80 5.14
C ALA A 79 -23.97 -24.63 4.99
N SER A 80 -22.90 -24.85 4.24
CA SER A 80 -21.93 -23.81 3.93
C SER A 80 -21.32 -24.06 2.57
N GLY A 81 -20.87 -23.00 1.93
CA GLY A 81 -20.28 -23.08 0.61
C GLY A 81 -19.54 -21.81 0.23
N ARG A 82 -19.17 -21.74 -1.04
CA ARG A 82 -18.50 -20.59 -1.65
C ARG A 82 -19.10 -20.36 -3.02
N GLU A 83 -19.51 -19.14 -3.26
CA GLU A 83 -19.87 -18.68 -4.59
C GLU A 83 -18.69 -17.95 -5.20
N THR A 84 -18.27 -18.36 -6.39
CA THR A 84 -17.20 -17.71 -7.14
C THR A 84 -17.72 -17.33 -8.51
N ILE A 85 -17.47 -16.10 -8.91
CA ILE A 85 -17.70 -15.64 -10.28
C ILE A 85 -16.38 -15.26 -10.92
N ARG A 86 -16.30 -15.45 -12.23
CA ARG A 86 -15.19 -15.02 -13.07
C ARG A 86 -15.62 -13.79 -13.86
N MET A 87 -14.71 -12.85 -14.04
CA MET A 87 -14.88 -11.73 -14.96
C MET A 87 -13.58 -11.40 -15.67
N ILE A 88 -13.67 -10.79 -16.84
CA ILE A 88 -12.52 -10.30 -17.59
C ILE A 88 -12.45 -8.79 -17.45
N ILE A 89 -11.25 -8.27 -17.18
CA ILE A 89 -10.96 -6.84 -17.14
C ILE A 89 -9.77 -6.49 -18.04
N SER A 90 -9.69 -5.23 -18.46
CA SER A 90 -8.69 -4.75 -19.42
C SER A 90 -7.29 -4.52 -18.83
N LYS A 91 -7.16 -4.53 -17.49
CA LYS A 91 -5.91 -4.23 -16.76
C LYS A 91 -5.72 -5.15 -15.57
N PRO A 92 -4.49 -5.33 -15.07
CA PRO A 92 -4.27 -6.02 -13.81
C PRO A 92 -5.05 -5.35 -12.67
N LEU A 93 -5.60 -6.15 -11.76
CA LEU A 93 -6.45 -5.61 -10.70
C LEU A 93 -5.73 -4.59 -9.78
N ASP A 94 -4.41 -4.72 -9.60
CA ASP A 94 -3.60 -3.78 -8.81
C ASP A 94 -3.44 -2.40 -9.48
N GLU A 95 -3.59 -2.32 -10.81
CA GLU A 95 -3.62 -1.06 -11.54
C GLU A 95 -5.01 -0.41 -11.48
N LEU A 96 -6.06 -1.24 -11.41
CA LEU A 96 -7.45 -0.82 -11.37
C LEU A 96 -7.83 -0.24 -10.01
N ILE A 97 -7.53 -0.96 -8.93
CA ILE A 97 -7.90 -0.57 -7.57
C ILE A 97 -6.84 -1.00 -6.56
N LYS A 98 -6.38 -0.05 -5.74
CA LYS A 98 -5.45 -0.35 -4.65
C LYS A 98 -6.20 -0.97 -3.46
N PRO A 99 -5.56 -1.85 -2.66
CA PRO A 99 -6.20 -2.47 -1.49
C PRO A 99 -6.87 -1.48 -0.53
N ALA A 100 -6.24 -0.33 -0.27
CA ALA A 100 -6.78 0.72 0.61
C ALA A 100 -8.06 1.40 0.08
N GLN A 101 -8.37 1.25 -1.21
CA GLN A 101 -9.52 1.88 -1.86
C GLN A 101 -10.79 1.02 -1.85
N TYR A 102 -10.68 -0.28 -1.55
CA TYR A 102 -11.84 -1.19 -1.52
C TYR A 102 -12.95 -0.68 -0.59
N ARG A 103 -12.58 -0.24 0.62
CA ARG A 103 -13.50 0.35 1.62
C ARG A 103 -14.26 1.59 1.15
N HIS A 104 -13.82 2.26 0.08
CA HIS A 104 -14.46 3.48 -0.43
C HIS A 104 -15.44 3.18 -1.57
N ALA A 105 -15.44 1.95 -2.09
CA ALA A 105 -16.38 1.50 -3.10
C ALA A 105 -17.51 0.69 -2.43
N HIS A 106 -18.75 1.17 -2.51
CA HIS A 106 -19.87 0.67 -1.69
C HIS A 106 -20.03 -0.87 -1.70
N LYS A 107 -20.09 -1.52 -2.88
CA LYS A 107 -20.23 -2.98 -2.98
C LYS A 107 -18.91 -3.76 -2.87
N LEU A 108 -17.76 -3.08 -2.90
CA LEU A 108 -16.43 -3.68 -2.68
C LEU A 108 -15.93 -3.51 -1.24
N GLY A 109 -16.60 -2.72 -0.40
CA GLY A 109 -16.10 -2.35 0.92
C GLY A 109 -15.95 -3.51 1.91
N ARG A 110 -16.64 -4.63 1.67
CA ARG A 110 -16.52 -5.87 2.44
C ARG A 110 -15.66 -6.93 1.75
N PHE A 111 -14.94 -6.55 0.71
CA PHE A 111 -14.04 -7.42 -0.02
C PHE A 111 -12.59 -7.00 0.21
N ARG A 112 -11.70 -7.97 0.15
CA ARG A 112 -10.27 -7.76 0.17
C ARG A 112 -9.58 -8.51 -0.96
N ARG A 113 -8.40 -8.01 -1.31
CA ARG A 113 -7.47 -8.70 -2.20
C ARG A 113 -6.93 -9.96 -1.52
N TYR A 114 -7.08 -11.12 -2.16
CA TYR A 114 -6.54 -12.38 -1.66
C TYR A 114 -5.31 -12.84 -2.45
N ALA A 115 -5.35 -12.72 -3.78
CA ALA A 115 -4.22 -12.98 -4.69
C ALA A 115 -4.27 -11.99 -5.86
N SER A 116 -3.29 -12.04 -6.79
CA SER A 116 -3.16 -11.13 -7.94
C SER A 116 -4.32 -11.17 -8.95
N ASP A 117 -5.20 -12.15 -8.85
CA ASP A 117 -6.41 -12.32 -9.66
C ASP A 117 -7.64 -12.65 -8.81
N HIS A 118 -7.53 -12.67 -7.47
CA HIS A 118 -8.60 -13.11 -6.59
C HIS A 118 -9.00 -12.07 -5.54
N VAL A 119 -10.30 -11.81 -5.46
CA VAL A 119 -10.96 -10.97 -4.46
C VAL A 119 -11.90 -11.82 -3.62
N VAL A 120 -11.86 -11.66 -2.30
CA VAL A 120 -12.65 -12.48 -1.36
C VAL A 120 -13.45 -11.58 -0.42
N ALA A 121 -14.71 -11.91 -0.18
CA ALA A 121 -15.55 -11.26 0.82
C ALA A 121 -15.10 -11.62 2.24
N ASP A 122 -14.98 -10.62 3.11
CA ASP A 122 -14.72 -10.80 4.54
C ASP A 122 -16.01 -11.15 5.30
N TYR A 123 -17.17 -10.80 4.75
CA TYR A 123 -18.47 -11.12 5.32
C TYR A 123 -18.99 -12.46 4.80
N ARG A 124 -19.67 -13.22 5.67
CA ARG A 124 -20.29 -14.50 5.32
C ARG A 124 -21.82 -14.40 5.42
N PRO A 125 -22.54 -14.29 4.30
CA PRO A 125 -24.00 -14.34 4.31
C PRO A 125 -24.53 -15.73 4.68
N ASP A 126 -25.82 -15.78 4.94
CA ASP A 126 -26.57 -16.95 5.40
C ASP A 126 -27.10 -17.85 4.27
N SER A 127 -26.91 -17.47 3.01
CA SER A 127 -27.33 -18.28 1.86
C SER A 127 -26.40 -18.15 0.65
N ALA A 128 -26.47 -19.13 -0.24
CA ALA A 128 -25.77 -19.14 -1.52
C ALA A 128 -26.21 -17.97 -2.41
N ASP A 129 -27.52 -17.69 -2.49
CA ASP A 129 -28.05 -16.62 -3.35
C ASP A 129 -27.57 -15.24 -2.92
N VAL A 130 -27.49 -14.98 -1.61
CA VAL A 130 -26.96 -13.72 -1.09
C VAL A 130 -25.45 -13.62 -1.35
N ALA A 131 -24.70 -14.72 -1.25
CA ALA A 131 -23.28 -14.75 -1.63
C ALA A 131 -23.05 -14.48 -3.12
N LEU A 132 -23.90 -15.05 -3.99
CA LEU A 132 -23.84 -14.81 -5.42
C LEU A 132 -24.17 -13.35 -5.75
N ALA A 133 -25.22 -12.80 -5.16
CA ALA A 133 -25.62 -11.40 -5.33
C ALA A 133 -24.54 -10.42 -4.84
N GLN A 134 -23.87 -10.72 -3.72
CA GLN A 134 -22.74 -9.92 -3.23
C GLN A 134 -21.55 -9.97 -4.19
N SER A 135 -21.21 -11.15 -4.69
CA SER A 135 -20.12 -11.33 -5.66
C SER A 135 -20.43 -10.55 -6.95
N CYS A 136 -21.66 -10.62 -7.46
CA CYS A 136 -22.11 -9.83 -8.62
C CYS A 136 -22.03 -8.33 -8.35
N GLY A 137 -22.44 -7.87 -7.17
CA GLY A 137 -22.30 -6.47 -6.76
C GLY A 137 -20.85 -5.97 -6.79
N ALA A 138 -19.90 -6.79 -6.32
CA ALA A 138 -18.47 -6.49 -6.44
C ALA A 138 -18.00 -6.46 -7.90
N ALA A 139 -18.44 -7.42 -8.73
CA ALA A 139 -18.11 -7.44 -10.16
C ALA A 139 -18.61 -6.20 -10.90
N ARG A 140 -19.83 -5.73 -10.63
CA ARG A 140 -20.38 -4.50 -11.23
C ARG A 140 -19.52 -3.28 -10.94
N VAL A 141 -18.97 -3.19 -9.74
CA VAL A 141 -18.08 -2.07 -9.40
C VAL A 141 -16.75 -2.20 -10.13
N LEU A 142 -16.17 -3.39 -10.23
CA LEU A 142 -14.95 -3.60 -11.01
C LEU A 142 -15.19 -3.33 -12.51
N GLN A 143 -16.35 -3.69 -13.03
CA GLN A 143 -16.78 -3.38 -14.40
C GLN A 143 -16.87 -1.85 -14.61
N PHE A 144 -17.45 -1.12 -13.66
CA PHE A 144 -17.52 0.34 -13.69
C PHE A 144 -16.11 0.98 -13.66
N LEU A 145 -15.22 0.49 -12.80
CA LEU A 145 -13.83 0.94 -12.72
C LEU A 145 -13.08 0.71 -14.03
N ASP A 146 -13.24 -0.47 -14.62
CA ASP A 146 -12.52 -0.86 -15.85
C ASP A 146 -12.99 -0.03 -17.04
N ALA A 147 -14.31 0.17 -17.15
CA ALA A 147 -14.92 0.98 -18.18
C ALA A 147 -14.53 2.45 -18.09
N THR A 148 -14.62 3.05 -16.90
CA THR A 148 -14.52 4.51 -16.74
C THR A 148 -13.12 4.99 -16.42
N GLY A 149 -12.25 4.12 -15.88
CA GLY A 149 -10.95 4.50 -15.34
C GLY A 149 -10.99 5.39 -14.10
N LEU A 150 -12.18 5.64 -13.55
CA LEU A 150 -12.36 6.35 -12.30
C LEU A 150 -11.83 5.51 -11.13
N ARG A 151 -11.56 6.16 -10.00
CA ARG A 151 -11.06 5.49 -8.78
C ARG A 151 -11.95 5.79 -7.58
N PRO A 152 -12.13 4.85 -6.64
CA PRO A 152 -12.93 5.10 -5.45
C PRO A 152 -12.29 6.20 -4.61
N SER A 153 -13.12 7.11 -4.10
CA SER A 153 -12.70 8.24 -3.27
C SER A 153 -13.66 8.41 -2.08
N ASN A 154 -13.17 9.03 -1.02
CA ASN A 154 -13.97 9.43 0.15
C ASN A 154 -14.10 10.96 0.25
N ALA A 155 -13.73 11.68 -0.81
CA ALA A 155 -13.84 13.12 -0.86
C ALA A 155 -15.31 13.55 -0.73
N ARG A 156 -15.52 14.76 -0.21
CA ARG A 156 -16.82 15.41 -0.27
C ARG A 156 -16.94 16.15 -1.59
N VAL A 157 -18.01 15.85 -2.31
CA VAL A 157 -18.26 16.43 -3.64
C VAL A 157 -19.40 17.43 -3.60
N GLU A 158 -20.24 17.44 -2.58
CA GLU A 158 -21.39 18.36 -2.51
C GLU A 158 -20.98 19.83 -2.73
N PRO A 159 -21.84 20.66 -3.36
CA PRO A 159 -21.57 22.07 -3.57
C PRO A 159 -21.08 22.76 -2.28
N ARG A 160 -19.93 23.43 -2.39
CA ARG A 160 -19.23 24.10 -1.27
C ARG A 160 -18.89 23.18 -0.08
N GLY A 161 -18.90 21.85 -0.26
CA GLY A 161 -18.61 20.86 0.78
C GLY A 161 -19.66 20.78 1.88
N ARG A 162 -20.87 21.31 1.67
CA ARG A 162 -21.91 21.39 2.70
C ARG A 162 -22.89 20.23 2.58
N HIS A 163 -23.18 19.57 3.71
CA HIS A 163 -24.12 18.43 3.77
C HIS A 163 -25.56 18.80 3.37
N ASN A 164 -25.94 20.07 3.53
CA ASN A 164 -27.27 20.55 3.16
C ASN A 164 -27.43 20.81 1.64
N ALA A 165 -26.36 20.71 0.86
CA ALA A 165 -26.38 20.89 -0.58
C ALA A 165 -26.47 19.55 -1.35
N ARG A 166 -26.93 18.47 -0.71
CA ARG A 166 -27.09 17.16 -1.36
C ARG A 166 -28.10 17.22 -2.51
N LEU A 167 -27.86 16.38 -3.52
CA LEU A 167 -28.79 16.21 -4.63
C LEU A 167 -30.17 15.76 -4.09
N PRO A 168 -31.29 16.38 -4.54
CA PRO A 168 -32.62 15.97 -4.12
C PRO A 168 -32.89 14.48 -4.39
N GLY A 169 -33.37 13.78 -3.36
CA GLY A 169 -33.62 12.33 -3.45
C GLY A 169 -32.36 11.47 -3.59
N HIS A 170 -31.20 11.99 -3.17
CA HIS A 170 -29.95 11.25 -3.14
C HIS A 170 -30.08 9.95 -2.36
N ASP A 171 -29.64 8.85 -2.96
CA ASP A 171 -29.69 7.52 -2.37
C ASP A 171 -28.59 6.64 -2.96
N HIS A 172 -28.04 5.76 -2.11
CA HIS A 172 -26.93 4.86 -2.47
C HIS A 172 -25.72 5.53 -3.16
N GLY A 173 -25.44 6.79 -2.81
CA GLY A 173 -24.36 7.55 -3.44
C GLY A 173 -22.96 7.05 -3.12
N SER A 174 -22.05 7.23 -4.09
CA SER A 174 -20.63 6.93 -4.00
C SER A 174 -19.80 8.02 -4.68
N VAL A 175 -18.53 8.14 -4.29
CA VAL A 175 -17.64 9.19 -4.80
C VAL A 175 -16.45 8.59 -5.51
N TRP A 176 -16.12 9.20 -6.65
CA TRP A 176 -15.12 8.73 -7.58
C TRP A 176 -14.17 9.87 -7.95
N TYR A 177 -12.93 9.52 -8.27
CA TYR A 177 -11.90 10.45 -8.71
C TYR A 177 -11.43 10.07 -10.10
N ASP A 178 -11.46 11.02 -11.03
CA ASP A 178 -10.85 10.91 -12.34
C ASP A 178 -9.35 11.28 -12.24
N PRO A 179 -8.42 10.32 -12.40
CA PRO A 179 -6.99 10.60 -12.33
C PRO A 179 -6.45 11.41 -13.51
N ILE A 180 -7.16 11.45 -14.65
CA ILE A 180 -6.75 12.17 -15.86
C ILE A 180 -7.18 13.64 -15.74
N ALA A 181 -8.46 13.89 -15.51
CA ALA A 181 -8.98 15.25 -15.36
C ALA A 181 -8.68 15.87 -13.98
N LYS A 182 -8.23 15.05 -13.02
CA LYS A 182 -8.00 15.44 -11.62
C LYS A 182 -9.25 16.03 -10.97
N HIS A 183 -10.40 15.40 -11.22
CA HIS A 183 -11.70 15.88 -10.79
C HIS A 183 -12.48 14.79 -10.06
N HIS A 184 -13.42 15.18 -9.21
CA HIS A 184 -14.27 14.23 -8.50
C HIS A 184 -15.65 14.14 -9.15
N VAL A 185 -16.18 12.92 -9.23
CA VAL A 185 -17.50 12.61 -9.76
C VAL A 185 -18.28 11.90 -8.67
N ALA A 186 -19.51 12.33 -8.42
CA ALA A 186 -20.45 11.58 -7.61
C ALA A 186 -21.23 10.62 -8.51
N ALA A 187 -21.44 9.40 -8.03
CA ALA A 187 -22.46 8.51 -8.55
C ALA A 187 -23.59 8.45 -7.51
N ASP A 188 -24.82 8.52 -7.97
CA ASP A 188 -26.03 8.47 -7.15
C ASP A 188 -26.95 7.42 -7.76
N GLU A 189 -27.47 6.49 -6.95
CA GLU A 189 -28.17 5.28 -7.42
C GLU A 189 -29.52 5.03 -6.73
N PRO A 190 -30.45 6.01 -6.78
CA PRO A 190 -31.79 5.87 -6.20
C PRO A 190 -32.65 4.88 -6.96
N TYR A 191 -33.64 4.34 -6.27
CA TYR A 191 -34.74 3.61 -6.91
C TYR A 191 -35.55 4.55 -7.81
N ALA A 192 -35.93 4.07 -9.00
CA ALA A 192 -36.64 4.86 -10.01
C ALA A 192 -37.89 5.59 -9.46
N ALA A 193 -38.64 4.93 -8.56
CA ALA A 193 -39.81 5.53 -7.92
C ALA A 193 -39.48 6.82 -7.12
N SER A 194 -38.33 6.85 -6.45
CA SER A 194 -37.87 7.99 -5.64
C SER A 194 -37.45 9.19 -6.49
N VAL A 195 -36.96 8.95 -7.70
CA VAL A 195 -36.53 10.03 -8.63
C VAL A 195 -37.70 10.62 -9.38
N ARG A 196 -38.70 9.82 -9.76
CA ARG A 196 -39.84 10.29 -10.57
C ARG A 196 -40.53 11.51 -9.99
N SER A 197 -40.71 11.58 -8.67
CA SER A 197 -41.34 12.73 -8.00
C SER A 197 -40.42 13.93 -7.84
N LYS A 198 -39.09 13.76 -7.97
CA LYS A 198 -38.06 14.78 -7.67
C LYS A 198 -37.25 15.23 -8.88
N LYS A 199 -37.64 14.81 -10.09
CA LYS A 199 -36.89 15.11 -11.32
C LYS A 199 -36.73 16.62 -11.55
N ALA A 200 -37.82 17.38 -11.41
CA ALA A 200 -37.78 18.85 -11.56
C ALA A 200 -36.89 19.52 -10.50
N GLU A 201 -36.90 19.03 -9.26
CA GLU A 201 -36.02 19.51 -8.19
C GLU A 201 -34.54 19.26 -8.50
N ARG A 202 -34.20 18.08 -9.07
CA ARG A 202 -32.83 17.76 -9.49
C ARG A 202 -32.34 18.69 -10.60
N GLU A 203 -33.18 18.97 -11.59
CA GLU A 203 -32.85 19.88 -12.70
C GLU A 203 -32.71 21.33 -12.21
N ALA A 204 -33.52 21.75 -11.24
CA ALA A 204 -33.38 23.06 -10.59
C ALA A 204 -32.06 23.14 -9.79
N TRP A 205 -31.77 22.12 -8.98
CA TRP A 205 -30.54 22.02 -8.19
C TRP A 205 -29.28 22.05 -9.06
N ALA A 206 -29.29 21.32 -10.19
CA ALA A 206 -28.18 21.29 -11.14
C ALA A 206 -27.91 22.68 -11.74
N ARG A 207 -28.96 23.42 -12.12
CA ARG A 207 -28.86 24.79 -12.63
C ARG A 207 -28.38 25.77 -11.56
N GLU A 208 -28.94 25.70 -10.35
CA GLU A 208 -28.59 26.59 -9.24
C GLU A 208 -27.11 26.48 -8.86
N HIS A 209 -26.58 25.27 -8.83
CA HIS A 209 -25.21 25.04 -8.40
C HIS A 209 -24.19 25.06 -9.53
N ASN A 210 -24.63 25.11 -10.79
CA ASN A 210 -23.79 24.92 -11.99
C ASN A 210 -23.13 23.53 -12.04
N TRP A 211 -23.95 22.51 -11.85
CA TRP A 211 -23.56 21.10 -11.82
C TRP A 211 -24.17 20.36 -13.01
N SER A 212 -23.44 19.36 -13.52
CA SER A 212 -23.94 18.44 -14.54
C SER A 212 -24.48 17.19 -13.85
N VAL A 213 -25.70 16.79 -14.22
CA VAL A 213 -26.34 15.54 -13.78
C VAL A 213 -26.73 14.76 -15.03
N VAL A 214 -26.17 13.57 -15.21
CA VAL A 214 -26.38 12.75 -16.41
C VAL A 214 -26.74 11.32 -16.03
N GLN A 215 -27.77 10.78 -16.67
CA GLN A 215 -28.17 9.38 -16.54
C GLN A 215 -27.60 8.57 -17.72
N PRO A 216 -26.55 7.75 -17.53
CA PRO A 216 -26.11 6.80 -18.56
C PRO A 216 -27.14 5.68 -18.80
N SER A 217 -27.05 5.02 -19.95
CA SER A 217 -27.89 3.84 -20.27
C SER A 217 -27.50 2.59 -19.45
N TRP A 218 -26.25 2.54 -18.98
CA TRP A 218 -25.75 1.47 -18.12
C TRP A 218 -26.40 1.56 -16.73
N LYS A 219 -27.09 0.50 -16.31
CA LYS A 219 -28.12 0.57 -15.26
C LYS A 219 -27.59 0.87 -13.85
N GLY A 220 -26.32 0.62 -13.56
CA GLY A 220 -25.72 0.96 -12.27
C GLY A 220 -25.01 -0.19 -11.58
N MET A 221 -24.32 0.15 -10.48
CA MET A 221 -23.57 -0.75 -9.63
C MET A 221 -24.42 -1.31 -8.48
N TYR A 222 -25.35 -0.51 -7.95
CA TYR A 222 -26.03 -0.82 -6.69
C TYR A 222 -26.98 -2.01 -6.80
N TYR A 223 -28.10 -1.87 -7.51
CA TYR A 223 -29.13 -2.90 -7.65
C TYR A 223 -29.95 -2.73 -8.94
N PRO A 224 -29.31 -2.83 -10.12
CA PRO A 224 -29.96 -2.59 -11.41
C PRO A 224 -31.15 -3.54 -11.68
N GLU A 225 -31.09 -4.77 -11.18
CA GLU A 225 -32.15 -5.78 -11.28
C GLU A 225 -33.39 -5.44 -10.44
N GLY A 226 -33.26 -4.60 -9.41
CA GLY A 226 -34.37 -4.12 -8.59
C GLY A 226 -34.79 -2.67 -8.85
N GLY A 227 -34.34 -2.08 -9.95
CA GLY A 227 -34.79 -0.77 -10.39
C GLY A 227 -34.05 0.43 -9.77
N SER A 228 -32.83 0.26 -9.27
CA SER A 228 -31.93 1.41 -9.04
C SER A 228 -31.43 1.95 -10.37
N GLU A 229 -31.28 3.27 -10.48
CA GLU A 229 -30.80 3.95 -11.68
C GLU A 229 -29.54 4.76 -11.38
N LEU A 230 -28.51 4.62 -12.20
CA LEU A 230 -27.27 5.39 -12.07
C LEU A 230 -27.45 6.82 -12.59
N TYR A 231 -27.09 7.79 -11.75
CA TYR A 231 -26.88 9.19 -12.11
C TYR A 231 -25.43 9.58 -11.80
N LEU A 232 -24.76 10.18 -12.78
CA LEU A 232 -23.43 10.75 -12.60
C LEU A 232 -23.56 12.26 -12.41
N VAL A 233 -22.83 12.79 -11.44
CA VAL A 233 -22.98 14.17 -10.97
C VAL A 233 -21.59 14.79 -10.81
N ALA A 234 -21.34 15.93 -11.46
CA ALA A 234 -20.05 16.60 -11.40
C ALA A 234 -20.18 18.13 -11.47
N ASP A 235 -19.15 18.81 -10.97
CA ASP A 235 -19.08 20.27 -10.90
C ASP A 235 -18.69 20.85 -12.27
N ALA A 236 -19.68 21.32 -13.03
CA ALA A 236 -19.48 21.86 -14.38
C ALA A 236 -18.77 23.21 -14.37
N SER A 237 -18.79 23.94 -13.23
CA SER A 237 -18.10 25.23 -13.10
C SER A 237 -16.57 25.12 -13.28
N LYS A 238 -16.02 23.93 -13.09
CA LYS A 238 -14.58 23.64 -13.28
C LYS A 238 -14.25 23.13 -14.68
N GLY A 239 -15.20 23.15 -15.61
CA GLY A 239 -15.01 22.72 -17.00
C GLY A 239 -14.88 21.21 -17.18
N TYR A 240 -15.30 20.41 -16.20
CA TYR A 240 -15.30 18.94 -16.30
C TYR A 240 -16.54 18.46 -17.09
N SER A 241 -16.33 17.57 -18.06
CA SER A 241 -17.40 16.95 -18.85
C SER A 241 -17.57 15.47 -18.48
N LEU A 242 -18.82 15.05 -18.31
CA LEU A 242 -19.19 13.65 -18.04
C LEU A 242 -19.29 12.79 -19.32
N GLU A 243 -19.24 13.39 -20.51
CA GLU A 243 -19.47 12.71 -21.80
C GLU A 243 -18.55 11.50 -21.98
N GLY A 244 -17.25 11.64 -21.71
CA GLY A 244 -16.30 10.55 -21.86
C GLY A 244 -16.58 9.35 -20.94
N VAL A 245 -17.10 9.60 -19.73
CA VAL A 245 -17.50 8.54 -18.79
C VAL A 245 -18.77 7.86 -19.27
N VAL A 246 -19.75 8.64 -19.76
CA VAL A 246 -21.01 8.12 -20.28
C VAL A 246 -20.79 7.28 -21.54
N ASP A 247 -19.97 7.76 -22.47
CA ASP A 247 -19.62 7.04 -23.71
C ASP A 247 -18.92 5.71 -23.42
N ALA A 248 -18.07 5.66 -22.38
CA ALA A 248 -17.42 4.43 -21.96
C ALA A 248 -18.42 3.42 -21.39
N LEU A 249 -19.34 3.88 -20.52
CA LEU A 249 -20.39 3.04 -19.95
C LEU A 249 -21.37 2.52 -21.01
N GLN A 250 -21.69 3.30 -22.03
CA GLN A 250 -22.56 2.87 -23.14
C GLN A 250 -21.96 1.71 -23.95
N LYS A 251 -20.64 1.64 -24.05
CA LYS A 251 -19.91 0.56 -24.75
C LYS A 251 -19.62 -0.64 -23.85
N THR A 252 -19.89 -0.52 -22.57
CA THR A 252 -19.66 -1.57 -21.59
C THR A 252 -20.78 -2.60 -21.66
N ALA A 253 -20.44 -3.87 -21.42
CA ALA A 253 -21.45 -4.92 -21.29
C ALA A 253 -22.49 -4.56 -20.21
N PRO A 254 -23.71 -5.14 -20.25
CA PRO A 254 -24.70 -4.94 -19.21
C PRO A 254 -24.13 -5.22 -17.81
N PRO A 255 -24.66 -4.56 -16.75
CA PRO A 255 -24.21 -4.83 -15.39
C PRO A 255 -24.31 -6.31 -15.05
N ILE A 256 -23.28 -6.83 -14.38
CA ILE A 256 -23.23 -8.22 -13.94
C ILE A 256 -24.25 -8.44 -12.81
N VAL A 257 -25.18 -9.36 -13.01
CA VAL A 257 -26.24 -9.77 -12.07
C VAL A 257 -26.21 -11.30 -11.95
N PRO A 258 -26.86 -11.90 -10.93
CA PRO A 258 -26.89 -13.35 -10.79
C PRO A 258 -27.27 -14.10 -12.07
N ASP A 259 -28.20 -13.56 -12.85
CA ASP A 259 -28.71 -14.18 -14.09
C ASP A 259 -27.72 -14.20 -15.26
N ASN A 260 -26.72 -13.30 -15.30
CA ASN A 260 -25.77 -13.19 -16.42
C ASN A 260 -24.30 -13.36 -16.01
N CYS A 261 -24.03 -13.66 -14.73
CA CYS A 261 -22.67 -13.82 -14.24
C CYS A 261 -22.03 -15.14 -14.69
N ASP A 262 -20.72 -15.12 -14.97
CA ASP A 262 -19.95 -16.33 -15.24
C ASP A 262 -19.63 -17.01 -13.91
N ARG A 263 -20.61 -17.76 -13.39
CA ARG A 263 -20.49 -18.52 -12.14
C ARG A 263 -19.58 -19.72 -12.35
N VAL A 264 -18.53 -19.80 -11.54
CA VAL A 264 -17.60 -20.92 -11.59
C VAL A 264 -18.06 -22.00 -10.62
N VAL A 265 -18.46 -23.15 -11.17
CA VAL A 265 -18.90 -24.32 -10.40
C VAL A 265 -17.69 -25.23 -10.15
N PHE A 266 -17.50 -25.64 -8.90
CA PHE A 266 -16.44 -26.55 -8.52
C PHE A 266 -17.02 -27.83 -7.91
N ASP A 267 -16.31 -28.94 -8.09
CA ASP A 267 -16.55 -30.14 -7.31
C ASP A 267 -16.25 -29.83 -5.83
N SER A 268 -17.21 -30.12 -4.95
CA SER A 268 -17.11 -29.89 -3.51
C SER A 268 -15.94 -30.64 -2.84
N ARG A 269 -15.35 -31.63 -3.52
CA ARG A 269 -14.20 -32.40 -3.05
C ARG A 269 -12.85 -31.70 -3.27
N VAL A 270 -12.78 -30.66 -4.11
CA VAL A 270 -11.53 -29.98 -4.45
C VAL A 270 -11.63 -28.50 -4.10
N THR A 271 -10.66 -28.00 -3.31
CA THR A 271 -10.54 -26.56 -3.08
C THR A 271 -10.03 -25.91 -4.36
N PHE A 272 -10.88 -25.18 -5.07
CA PHE A 272 -10.42 -24.43 -6.23
C PHE A 272 -9.51 -23.30 -5.79
N GLU A 273 -8.32 -23.29 -6.38
CA GLU A 273 -7.31 -22.25 -6.29
C GLU A 273 -7.18 -21.55 -7.65
N THR A 274 -7.18 -20.24 -7.61
CA THR A 274 -6.96 -19.37 -8.77
C THR A 274 -5.50 -19.44 -9.24
N PRO A 275 -5.21 -19.13 -10.53
CA PRO A 275 -3.84 -19.05 -11.03
C PRO A 275 -2.92 -18.15 -10.18
N GLY A 276 -3.41 -17.01 -9.68
CA GLY A 276 -2.65 -16.12 -8.81
C GLY A 276 -2.36 -16.73 -7.43
N GLU A 277 -3.30 -17.47 -6.84
CA GLU A 277 -3.05 -18.19 -5.59
C GLU A 277 -1.98 -19.28 -5.75
N GLN A 278 -2.03 -20.03 -6.85
CA GLN A 278 -1.04 -21.05 -7.18
C GLN A 278 0.35 -20.42 -7.36
N ALA A 279 0.42 -19.29 -8.07
CA ALA A 279 1.67 -18.55 -8.25
C ALA A 279 2.24 -18.03 -6.91
N ASP A 280 1.38 -17.50 -6.04
CA ASP A 280 1.78 -17.04 -4.70
C ASP A 280 2.27 -18.19 -3.82
N ALA A 281 1.60 -19.34 -3.86
CA ALA A 281 2.03 -20.55 -3.16
C ALA A 281 3.39 -21.05 -3.67
N ALA A 282 3.56 -21.15 -4.98
CA ALA A 282 4.83 -21.54 -5.60
C ALA A 282 5.97 -20.58 -5.25
N SER A 283 5.71 -19.26 -5.25
CA SER A 283 6.67 -18.23 -4.85
C SER A 283 7.09 -18.37 -3.38
N LYS A 284 6.15 -18.65 -2.47
CA LYS A 284 6.45 -18.92 -1.05
C LYS A 284 7.28 -20.18 -0.88
N LEU A 285 6.96 -21.26 -1.60
CA LEU A 285 7.74 -22.50 -1.58
C LEU A 285 9.16 -22.29 -2.09
N LYS A 286 9.32 -21.54 -3.20
CA LYS A 286 10.64 -21.19 -3.75
C LYS A 286 11.48 -20.40 -2.74
N LYS A 287 10.90 -19.35 -2.12
CA LYS A 287 11.60 -18.58 -1.06
C LYS A 287 11.96 -19.42 0.15
N ALA A 288 11.12 -20.38 0.53
CA ALA A 288 11.40 -21.29 1.62
C ALA A 288 12.54 -22.27 1.27
N ALA A 289 12.58 -22.77 0.03
CA ALA A 289 13.66 -23.62 -0.48
C ALA A 289 14.99 -22.84 -0.60
N GLU A 290 14.96 -21.60 -1.09
CA GLU A 290 16.11 -20.69 -1.14
C GLU A 290 16.67 -20.40 0.26
N ARG A 291 15.79 -20.20 1.27
CA ARG A 291 16.22 -20.07 2.67
C ARG A 291 16.86 -21.34 3.24
N LYS A 292 16.43 -22.52 2.78
CA LYS A 292 17.00 -23.81 3.21
C LYS A 292 18.32 -24.16 2.51
N THR A 293 18.58 -23.56 1.35
CA THR A 293 19.80 -23.76 0.54
C THR A 293 20.87 -22.68 0.79
N ALA A 294 20.62 -21.74 1.70
CA ALA A 294 21.68 -20.89 2.23
C ALA A 294 22.81 -21.77 2.80
N ALA A 295 24.06 -21.43 2.46
CA ALA A 295 25.30 -22.17 2.70
C ALA A 295 25.35 -22.86 4.08
N PRO A 296 26.04 -24.02 4.20
CA PRO A 296 26.20 -24.72 5.47
C PRO A 296 26.59 -23.70 6.54
N ARG A 297 25.74 -23.56 7.57
CA ARG A 297 26.05 -22.70 8.71
C ARG A 297 27.43 -23.11 9.20
N GLY A 298 28.42 -22.25 9.02
CA GLY A 298 29.73 -22.42 9.62
C GLY A 298 29.58 -22.64 11.13
N PRO A 299 30.62 -23.12 11.82
CA PRO A 299 30.58 -23.34 13.27
C PRO A 299 29.98 -22.08 13.94
N SER A 300 28.96 -22.28 14.78
CA SER A 300 28.28 -21.15 15.42
C SER A 300 29.29 -20.36 16.26
N ASN A 301 29.62 -19.15 15.82
CA ASN A 301 30.44 -18.18 16.56
C ASN A 301 29.70 -17.59 17.78
N SER A 302 28.56 -18.18 18.19
CA SER A 302 27.79 -17.78 19.36
C SER A 302 27.34 -19.01 20.15
N VAL A 303 27.20 -18.85 21.47
CA VAL A 303 26.74 -19.87 22.43
C VAL A 303 25.51 -19.32 23.15
N GLY A 304 24.48 -20.16 23.30
CA GLY A 304 23.30 -19.81 24.08
C GLY A 304 23.58 -19.92 25.57
N TYR A 305 23.05 -18.98 26.36
CA TYR A 305 23.08 -19.02 27.83
C TYR A 305 21.71 -18.64 28.39
N ARG A 306 21.49 -18.97 29.67
CA ARG A 306 20.26 -18.61 30.40
C ARG A 306 20.65 -18.13 31.78
N LEU A 307 20.37 -16.87 32.06
CA LEU A 307 20.43 -16.33 33.42
C LEU A 307 19.11 -16.57 34.13
N VAL A 308 19.16 -16.73 35.45
CA VAL A 308 18.00 -17.07 36.30
C VAL A 308 16.83 -16.09 36.10
N LEU A 309 17.13 -14.81 35.82
CA LEU A 309 16.14 -13.75 35.61
C LEU A 309 16.07 -13.24 34.15
N GLY A 310 16.92 -13.74 33.24
CA GLY A 310 17.22 -13.10 31.95
C GLY A 310 16.71 -13.79 30.67
N GLY A 311 15.94 -14.88 30.79
CA GLY A 311 15.45 -15.63 29.62
C GLY A 311 16.56 -16.32 28.82
N HIS A 312 16.24 -16.80 27.61
CA HIS A 312 17.23 -17.40 26.70
C HIS A 312 17.95 -16.30 25.91
N GLN A 313 19.27 -16.24 26.04
CA GLN A 313 20.12 -15.27 25.35
C GLN A 313 21.31 -15.95 24.66
N HIS A 314 22.05 -15.19 23.85
CA HIS A 314 23.24 -15.66 23.13
C HIS A 314 24.41 -14.71 23.39
N ARG A 315 25.60 -15.28 23.60
CA ARG A 315 26.87 -14.55 23.68
C ARG A 315 27.85 -15.01 22.59
N PRO A 316 28.89 -14.23 22.26
CA PRO A 316 29.95 -14.69 21.38
C PRO A 316 30.63 -15.97 21.92
N LYS A 317 31.06 -16.87 21.03
CA LYS A 317 31.79 -18.10 21.37
C LYS A 317 33.29 -17.80 21.59
N ALA A 318 33.58 -16.91 22.52
CA ALA A 318 34.91 -16.63 23.01
C ALA A 318 34.82 -16.14 24.46
N THR A 319 35.98 -15.99 25.10
CA THR A 319 36.11 -15.44 26.45
C THR A 319 37.05 -14.25 26.35
N MET A 320 36.61 -13.09 26.84
CA MET A 320 37.45 -11.91 26.97
C MET A 320 38.14 -11.92 28.35
N PRO A 321 39.45 -11.64 28.43
CA PRO A 321 40.16 -11.50 29.70
C PRO A 321 39.51 -10.50 30.65
N VAL A 322 39.59 -10.76 31.96
CA VAL A 322 38.97 -9.92 33.01
C VAL A 322 39.52 -8.50 32.98
N GLU A 323 40.81 -8.33 32.65
CA GLU A 323 41.49 -7.04 32.56
C GLU A 323 40.87 -6.18 31.45
N LEU A 324 40.48 -6.80 30.34
CA LEU A 324 39.83 -6.12 29.23
C LEU A 324 38.35 -5.84 29.51
N HIS A 325 37.68 -6.70 30.28
CA HIS A 325 36.38 -6.36 30.86
C HIS A 325 36.48 -5.14 31.79
N ALA A 326 37.51 -5.05 32.61
CA ALA A 326 37.74 -3.91 33.49
C ALA A 326 38.01 -2.63 32.70
N GLU A 327 38.82 -2.72 31.64
CA GLU A 327 39.09 -1.59 30.74
C GLU A 327 37.81 -1.09 30.04
N VAL A 328 37.04 -2.00 29.42
CA VAL A 328 35.77 -1.64 28.79
C VAL A 328 34.79 -1.08 29.82
N GLY A 329 34.67 -1.73 30.98
CA GLY A 329 33.83 -1.26 32.09
C GLY A 329 34.17 0.16 32.55
N GLY A 330 35.47 0.47 32.70
CA GLY A 330 35.95 1.82 33.01
C GLY A 330 35.56 2.86 31.95
N LEU A 331 35.74 2.52 30.66
CA LEU A 331 35.36 3.38 29.53
C LEU A 331 33.85 3.67 29.52
N LEU A 332 33.00 2.65 29.73
CA LEU A 332 31.54 2.81 29.76
C LEU A 332 31.07 3.58 31.00
N LYS A 333 31.65 3.31 32.18
CA LYS A 333 31.34 4.01 33.43
C LYS A 333 31.59 5.52 33.30
N ASN A 334 32.72 5.92 32.72
CA ASN A 334 33.04 7.33 32.48
C ASN A 334 31.97 8.02 31.61
N VAL A 335 31.56 7.38 30.52
CA VAL A 335 30.50 7.90 29.64
C VAL A 335 29.16 7.97 30.37
N LEU A 336 28.78 6.95 31.14
CA LEU A 336 27.49 6.89 31.85
C LEU A 336 27.35 7.98 32.92
N VAL A 337 28.38 8.21 33.74
CA VAL A 337 28.37 9.24 34.79
C VAL A 337 28.14 10.63 34.21
N LYS A 338 28.69 10.91 33.03
CA LYS A 338 28.66 12.25 32.41
C LYS A 338 27.51 12.43 31.41
N THR A 339 26.80 11.36 31.04
CA THR A 339 25.67 11.42 30.09
C THR A 339 24.31 11.12 30.72
N ARG A 340 24.19 11.13 32.06
CA ARG A 340 22.92 10.86 32.79
C ARG A 340 21.73 11.71 32.31
N GLU A 341 21.96 12.96 31.96
CA GLU A 341 20.92 13.88 31.46
C GLU A 341 20.52 13.61 29.99
N ARG A 342 21.24 12.74 29.29
CA ARG A 342 21.04 12.40 27.87
C ARG A 342 20.50 10.99 27.73
N ALA A 343 19.19 10.84 27.94
CA ALA A 343 18.51 9.54 27.97
C ALA A 343 18.82 8.64 26.76
N GLY A 344 19.00 9.21 25.55
CA GLY A 344 19.31 8.44 24.34
C GLY A 344 20.72 7.82 24.31
N VAL A 345 21.73 8.51 24.85
CA VAL A 345 23.10 7.99 24.96
C VAL A 345 23.18 7.06 26.15
N TYR A 346 22.69 7.52 27.32
CA TYR A 346 22.70 6.78 28.56
C TYR A 346 22.04 5.39 28.42
N ARG A 347 20.79 5.31 27.95
CA ARG A 347 20.07 4.03 27.85
C ARG A 347 20.75 3.01 26.93
N ARG A 348 21.42 3.48 25.86
CA ARG A 348 22.11 2.59 24.92
C ARG A 348 23.38 2.03 25.53
N ILE A 349 24.16 2.88 26.21
CA ILE A 349 25.39 2.46 26.89
C ILE A 349 25.08 1.60 28.12
N ASP A 350 24.02 1.93 28.85
CA ASP A 350 23.55 1.13 29.98
C ASP A 350 23.11 -0.27 29.55
N SER A 351 22.39 -0.37 28.42
CA SER A 351 22.05 -1.67 27.84
C SER A 351 23.28 -2.47 27.40
N VAL A 352 24.32 -1.81 26.86
CA VAL A 352 25.59 -2.47 26.51
C VAL A 352 26.31 -2.95 27.78
N ARG A 353 26.34 -2.13 28.83
CA ARG A 353 26.91 -2.49 30.13
C ARG A 353 26.25 -3.75 30.69
N SER A 354 24.92 -3.80 30.71
CA SER A 354 24.20 -4.98 31.20
C SER A 354 24.46 -6.23 30.34
N GLU A 355 24.51 -6.10 29.01
CA GLU A 355 24.83 -7.25 28.13
C GLU A 355 26.25 -7.79 28.39
N LEU A 356 27.24 -6.93 28.64
CA LEU A 356 28.61 -7.36 28.92
C LEU A 356 28.80 -7.91 30.34
N ASP A 357 28.01 -7.43 31.29
CA ASP A 357 27.93 -7.98 32.65
C ASP A 357 27.35 -9.41 32.63
N ASP A 358 26.32 -9.65 31.82
CA ASP A 358 25.77 -10.99 31.62
C ASP A 358 26.80 -11.92 30.96
N TRP A 359 27.60 -11.41 30.01
CA TRP A 359 28.61 -12.21 29.32
C TRP A 359 29.76 -12.61 30.25
N VAL A 360 30.29 -11.69 31.07
CA VAL A 360 31.42 -11.99 31.97
C VAL A 360 31.05 -13.07 33.00
N GLN A 361 29.82 -13.07 33.51
CA GLN A 361 29.29 -14.13 34.39
C GLN A 361 29.25 -15.51 33.74
N CYS A 362 29.10 -15.55 32.40
CA CYS A 362 29.06 -16.80 31.63
C CYS A 362 30.45 -17.19 31.07
N GLU A 363 31.43 -16.31 31.18
CA GLU A 363 32.78 -16.48 30.64
C GLU A 363 33.79 -16.91 31.70
N HIS A 364 33.62 -16.42 32.94
CA HIS A 364 34.51 -16.71 34.07
C HIS A 364 33.72 -17.36 35.21
N ASP A 365 34.36 -18.32 35.89
CA ASP A 365 33.80 -18.96 37.07
C ASP A 365 34.17 -18.18 38.35
N ARG A 366 33.52 -18.51 39.48
CA ARG A 366 33.81 -17.85 40.78
C ARG A 366 35.23 -18.07 41.31
N LYS A 367 36.01 -18.96 40.69
CA LYS A 367 37.42 -19.22 41.05
C LYS A 367 38.36 -18.29 40.29
N SER A 368 38.01 -17.93 39.06
CA SER A 368 38.76 -17.00 38.20
C SER A 368 38.35 -15.54 38.41
N LEU A 369 37.13 -15.28 38.88
CA LEU A 369 36.63 -13.94 39.18
C LEU A 369 35.96 -13.92 40.57
N SER A 370 36.55 -13.20 41.51
CA SER A 370 35.95 -13.02 42.85
C SER A 370 34.75 -12.07 42.78
N ASP A 371 33.79 -12.24 43.67
CA ASP A 371 32.58 -11.41 43.72
C ASP A 371 32.92 -9.91 43.84
N ALA A 372 33.95 -9.56 44.61
CA ALA A 372 34.41 -8.18 44.75
C ALA A 372 34.88 -7.59 43.41
N VAL A 373 35.73 -8.31 42.68
CA VAL A 373 36.22 -7.86 41.36
C VAL A 373 35.07 -7.82 40.35
N PHE A 374 34.16 -8.80 40.37
CA PHE A 374 33.00 -8.85 39.49
C PHE A 374 32.13 -7.59 39.58
N PHE A 375 31.71 -7.19 40.79
CA PHE A 375 30.87 -6.01 40.96
C PHE A 375 31.59 -4.70 40.56
N ASP A 376 32.91 -4.66 40.69
CA ASP A 376 33.73 -3.50 40.34
C ASP A 376 33.90 -3.32 38.82
N LEU A 377 33.77 -4.38 38.00
CA LEU A 377 33.94 -4.29 36.55
C LEU A 377 32.99 -3.26 35.92
N TYR A 378 31.69 -3.40 36.15
CA TYR A 378 30.68 -2.62 35.43
C TYR A 378 29.86 -1.65 36.30
N TYR A 379 29.72 -1.89 37.62
CA TYR A 379 28.75 -1.15 38.42
C TYR A 379 29.35 -0.29 39.54
N HIS A 380 30.35 -0.76 40.30
CA HIS A 380 30.93 0.07 41.34
C HIS A 380 31.85 1.17 40.77
N GLU A 381 31.77 2.36 41.37
CA GLU A 381 32.65 3.48 41.08
C GLU A 381 33.91 3.35 41.92
N GLU A 382 35.09 3.52 41.33
CA GLU A 382 36.32 3.72 42.12
C GLU A 382 36.20 5.07 42.84
N ASP A 383 36.45 5.10 44.14
CA ASP A 383 36.27 6.25 45.06
C ASP A 383 37.02 7.55 44.62
N GLY A 384 37.84 7.51 43.57
CA GLY A 384 38.53 8.67 42.97
C GLY A 384 37.83 9.33 41.78
N ALA A 385 36.84 8.70 41.13
CA ALA A 385 36.31 9.17 39.84
C ALA A 385 35.49 10.47 39.91
N ARG A 386 35.08 10.91 41.11
CA ARG A 386 34.42 12.22 41.32
C ARG A 386 35.37 13.42 41.18
N THR A 387 36.68 13.22 41.06
CA THR A 387 37.69 14.29 41.18
C THR A 387 38.47 14.67 39.92
N SER A 388 38.13 14.15 38.73
CA SER A 388 38.69 14.74 37.50
C SER A 388 38.07 16.12 37.23
N LYS A 389 38.77 17.16 37.68
CA LYS A 389 38.47 18.58 37.39
C LYS A 389 38.69 18.84 35.90
N GLY A 390 37.65 18.60 35.11
CA GLY A 390 37.57 19.01 33.72
C GLY A 390 36.30 18.45 33.11
N THR A 391 35.50 19.30 32.46
CA THR A 391 34.33 18.85 31.68
C THR A 391 34.84 18.01 30.51
N PRO A 392 34.60 16.69 30.48
CA PRO A 392 35.02 15.88 29.34
C PRO A 392 34.22 16.32 28.12
N THR A 393 34.92 16.63 27.04
CA THR A 393 34.27 17.06 25.80
C THR A 393 33.64 15.85 25.09
N PRO A 394 32.59 16.02 24.27
CA PRO A 394 31.96 14.92 23.55
C PRO A 394 32.95 14.06 22.74
N GLU A 395 34.06 14.65 22.28
CA GLU A 395 35.17 13.98 21.60
C GLU A 395 35.82 12.90 22.46
N ARG A 396 36.11 13.17 23.75
CA ARG A 396 36.69 12.18 24.68
C ARG A 396 35.76 11.00 24.95
N HIS A 397 34.45 11.25 24.95
CA HIS A 397 33.46 10.18 25.06
C HIS A 397 33.38 9.36 23.77
N ILE A 398 33.49 10.00 22.60
CA ILE A 398 33.57 9.30 21.30
C ILE A 398 34.81 8.40 21.27
N GLU A 399 35.99 8.92 21.62
CA GLU A 399 37.23 8.14 21.71
C GLU A 399 37.09 6.93 22.65
N SER A 400 36.47 7.14 23.82
CA SER A 400 36.24 6.07 24.80
C SER A 400 35.34 4.97 24.23
N LEU A 401 34.27 5.34 23.52
CA LEU A 401 33.34 4.40 22.89
C LEU A 401 33.95 3.70 21.68
N GLU A 402 34.80 4.38 20.91
CA GLU A 402 35.54 3.76 19.80
C GLU A 402 36.57 2.75 20.31
N ARG A 403 37.28 3.08 21.40
CA ARG A 403 38.19 2.14 22.07
C ARG A 403 37.45 0.92 22.60
N ALA A 404 36.32 1.11 23.28
CA ALA A 404 35.49 0.00 23.74
C ALA A 404 35.00 -0.87 22.57
N ARG A 405 34.53 -0.25 21.48
CA ARG A 405 34.12 -0.97 20.26
C ARG A 405 35.26 -1.81 19.68
N LYS A 406 36.47 -1.26 19.64
CA LYS A 406 37.66 -1.95 19.12
C LYS A 406 38.03 -3.17 19.97
N ILE A 407 38.10 -3.01 21.29
CA ILE A 407 38.41 -4.12 22.21
C ILE A 407 37.43 -5.28 22.00
N LEU A 408 36.13 -4.97 21.88
CA LEU A 408 35.08 -5.98 21.66
C LEU A 408 35.23 -6.69 20.30
N THR A 409 35.56 -5.96 19.22
CA THR A 409 35.75 -6.58 17.90
C THR A 409 37.04 -7.38 17.78
N ASP A 410 38.07 -7.03 18.56
CA ASP A 410 39.36 -7.73 18.54
C ASP A 410 39.29 -9.06 19.33
N HIS A 411 38.45 -9.15 20.37
CA HIS A 411 38.39 -10.30 21.27
C HIS A 411 37.20 -11.24 21.04
N TYR A 412 36.11 -10.75 20.43
CA TYR A 412 34.96 -11.59 20.12
C TYR A 412 34.85 -11.89 18.63
N PRO A 413 34.51 -13.14 18.25
CA PRO A 413 34.28 -13.47 16.86
C PRO A 413 33.02 -12.76 16.34
N ASP A 414 33.02 -12.42 15.04
CA ASP A 414 31.85 -11.80 14.43
C ASP A 414 30.61 -12.70 14.56
N CYS A 415 29.58 -12.18 15.22
CA CYS A 415 28.34 -12.87 15.54
C CYS A 415 27.20 -11.87 15.81
N ALA A 416 25.96 -12.35 15.81
CA ALA A 416 24.79 -11.48 16.03
C ALA A 416 24.80 -10.73 17.39
N PRO A 417 25.19 -11.36 18.52
CA PRO A 417 25.33 -10.65 19.80
C PRO A 417 26.33 -9.50 19.75
N LEU A 418 27.54 -9.73 19.21
CA LEU A 418 28.57 -8.69 19.07
C LEU A 418 28.10 -7.55 18.16
N ARG A 419 27.45 -7.85 17.03
CA ARG A 419 26.89 -6.83 16.13
C ARG A 419 25.80 -5.99 16.79
N SER A 420 25.01 -6.58 17.71
CA SER A 420 24.01 -5.84 18.48
C SER A 420 24.66 -4.81 19.41
N VAL A 421 25.64 -5.25 20.21
CA VAL A 421 26.39 -4.38 21.14
C VAL A 421 27.12 -3.27 20.40
N THR A 422 27.91 -3.62 19.37
CA THR A 422 28.70 -2.64 18.59
C THR A 422 27.82 -1.65 17.83
N LYS A 423 26.63 -2.06 17.36
CA LYS A 423 25.63 -1.15 16.77
C LYS A 423 25.11 -0.13 17.78
N LYS A 424 24.80 -0.54 19.02
CA LYS A 424 24.35 0.38 20.08
C LYS A 424 25.44 1.41 20.42
N ILE A 425 26.70 0.96 20.51
CA ILE A 425 27.86 1.85 20.69
C ILE A 425 27.97 2.84 19.51
N GLY A 426 27.86 2.36 18.26
CA GLY A 426 27.90 3.21 17.07
C GLY A 426 26.78 4.26 17.03
N MET A 427 25.56 3.90 17.46
CA MET A 427 24.46 4.86 17.58
C MET A 427 24.69 5.90 18.69
N ALA A 428 25.34 5.51 19.79
CA ALA A 428 25.74 6.44 20.85
C ALA A 428 26.81 7.41 20.36
N ILE A 429 27.83 6.94 19.63
CA ILE A 429 28.83 7.78 18.96
C ILE A 429 28.18 8.77 18.02
N GLY A 430 27.30 8.32 17.12
CA GLY A 430 26.60 9.22 16.18
C GLY A 430 25.74 10.26 16.88
N SER A 431 25.16 9.92 18.04
CA SER A 431 24.41 10.88 18.86
C SER A 431 25.32 11.93 19.50
N LEU A 432 26.54 11.57 19.89
CA LEU A 432 27.54 12.49 20.45
C LEU A 432 28.17 13.37 19.37
N GLN A 433 28.40 12.83 18.17
CA GLN A 433 28.93 13.58 17.01
C GLN A 433 27.96 14.64 16.51
N ALA A 434 26.65 14.39 16.56
CA ALA A 434 25.63 15.39 16.20
C ALA A 434 25.57 16.60 17.16
N MET A 435 26.41 16.61 18.21
CA MET A 435 26.50 17.68 19.21
C MET A 435 27.78 18.52 19.07
N LEU A 436 28.70 18.09 18.20
CA LEU A 436 29.87 18.84 17.74
C LEU A 436 29.47 19.64 16.51
#